data_AF-A0A6J7G3W1-F1
#
_entry.id   AF-A0A6J7G3W1-F1
#
_cell.length_a   1.000
_cell.length_b   1.000
_cell.length_c   1.000
_cell.angle_alpha   90.00
_cell.angle_beta   90.00
_cell.angle_gamma   90.00
#
_symmetry.space_group_name_H-M   'P 1'
#
loop_
_entity.id
_entity.type
_entity.pdbx_description
1 polymer ?
#
loop_
_entity_poly.entity_id
_entity_poly.type
_entity_poly.pdbx_seq_one_letter_code
_entity_poly.pdbx_strand_id
1 'polypeptide(L)'
;MDDKCEITLEANPDSVDENKLQSFRDAGFNRISFGMQSAAPHVLATLDRTHNPANVERAVRSARNVGFSSISVDLIYGTPGETLEDWRASVESALALKVDHISAYALIVESGTKLAGQIKRKDISMPDDDLMADMYLLVDSLAQESGLSWYELSNWSKPGHESRHNIAYWKNANWWGLGPGAHSHLDGVRWFNVKHPNVYKSSLFEGKSPIHEREILTPSQIADEGIMLPIRMREGILRKNLSQVQQSNAEPYTRSGHIDLEKWGQGTLQLTPQGRLIADRIVRELVV
;
A
#
# COMPACT_ATOMS: atom_id res chain seq x y z
N MET A 1 -20.94 -13.07 10.77
CA MET A 1 -20.31 -11.94 10.07
C MET A 1 -21.16 -11.63 8.85
N ASP A 2 -21.19 -10.39 8.37
CA ASP A 2 -21.79 -10.09 7.07
C ASP A 2 -21.11 -10.95 6.00
N ASP A 3 -21.87 -11.65 5.16
CA ASP A 3 -21.35 -12.47 4.06
C ASP A 3 -20.53 -11.65 3.06
N LYS A 4 -20.67 -10.32 3.11
CA LYS A 4 -19.88 -9.37 2.32
C LYS A 4 -18.61 -8.90 3.01
N CYS A 5 -18.26 -9.38 4.20
CA CYS A 5 -17.04 -8.94 4.89
C CYS A 5 -15.77 -9.37 4.14
N GLU A 6 -14.79 -8.47 3.97
CA GLU A 6 -13.46 -8.86 3.50
C GLU A 6 -12.67 -9.45 4.67
N ILE A 7 -12.13 -10.65 4.47
CA ILE A 7 -11.25 -11.34 5.42
C ILE A 7 -9.96 -11.65 4.65
N THR A 8 -8.96 -10.79 4.85
CA THR A 8 -7.69 -10.81 4.10
C THR A 8 -6.59 -11.52 4.89
N LEU A 9 -5.77 -12.30 4.18
CA LEU A 9 -4.52 -12.87 4.70
C LEU A 9 -3.33 -12.41 3.86
N GLU A 10 -2.21 -12.10 4.51
CA GLU A 10 -0.92 -11.98 3.85
C GLU A 10 -0.11 -13.27 4.02
N ALA A 11 0.53 -13.73 2.95
CA ALA A 11 1.30 -14.96 2.96
C ALA A 11 2.63 -14.81 2.23
N ASN A 12 3.69 -15.39 2.80
CA ASN A 12 4.91 -15.67 2.05
C ASN A 12 4.62 -16.87 1.12
N PRO A 13 4.83 -16.75 -0.21
CA PRO A 13 4.67 -17.84 -1.18
C PRO A 13 5.36 -19.16 -0.79
N ASP A 14 6.47 -19.10 -0.06
CA ASP A 14 7.24 -20.29 0.35
C ASP A 14 6.63 -21.03 1.55
N SER A 15 5.75 -20.37 2.29
CA SER A 15 5.23 -20.85 3.58
C SER A 15 3.83 -21.47 3.50
N VAL A 16 3.29 -21.59 2.29
CA VAL A 16 1.96 -22.12 2.02
C VAL A 16 2.00 -23.24 0.99
N ASP A 17 1.15 -24.24 1.23
CA ASP A 17 0.78 -25.28 0.28
C ASP A 17 -0.74 -25.30 0.11
N GLU A 18 -1.23 -26.17 -0.75
CA GLU A 18 -2.67 -26.24 -1.06
C GLU A 18 -3.52 -26.61 0.17
N ASN A 19 -3.04 -27.50 1.03
CA ASN A 19 -3.75 -27.92 2.25
C ASN A 19 -3.90 -26.77 3.25
N LYS A 20 -2.83 -25.99 3.43
CA LYS A 20 -2.83 -24.82 4.30
C LYS A 20 -3.72 -23.71 3.75
N LEU A 21 -3.69 -23.50 2.43
CA LEU A 21 -4.60 -22.56 1.75
C LEU A 21 -6.07 -22.99 1.87
N GLN A 22 -6.36 -24.28 1.73
CA GLN A 22 -7.70 -24.82 1.94
C GLN A 22 -8.16 -24.58 3.38
N SER A 23 -7.29 -24.82 4.36
CA SER A 23 -7.60 -24.56 5.78
C SER A 23 -7.93 -23.10 6.04
N PHE A 24 -7.25 -22.16 5.38
CA PHE A 24 -7.59 -20.73 5.46
C PHE A 24 -8.93 -20.41 4.79
N ARG A 25 -9.24 -21.03 3.65
CA ARG A 25 -10.55 -20.87 3.01
C ARG A 25 -11.68 -21.39 3.89
N ASP A 26 -11.50 -22.56 4.50
CA ASP A 26 -12.47 -23.16 5.41
C ASP A 26 -12.68 -22.31 6.68
N ALA A 27 -11.64 -21.57 7.11
CA ALA A 27 -11.73 -20.60 8.20
C ALA A 27 -12.40 -19.26 7.79
N GLY A 28 -12.69 -19.05 6.50
CA GLY A 28 -13.43 -17.90 5.98
C GLY A 28 -12.61 -16.82 5.28
N PHE A 29 -11.28 -16.94 5.18
CA PHE A 29 -10.44 -15.95 4.48
C PHE A 29 -10.79 -15.90 3.00
N ASN A 30 -11.18 -14.74 2.45
CA ASN A 30 -11.68 -14.60 1.07
C ASN A 30 -10.83 -13.72 0.14
N ARG A 31 -9.80 -13.07 0.70
CA ARG A 31 -8.75 -12.39 -0.04
C ARG A 31 -7.39 -12.84 0.47
N ILE A 32 -6.41 -12.96 -0.43
CA ILE A 32 -5.03 -13.28 -0.07
C ILE A 32 -4.04 -12.40 -0.84
N SER A 33 -2.99 -11.94 -0.16
CA SER A 33 -1.86 -11.20 -0.78
C SER A 33 -0.57 -11.98 -0.63
N PHE A 34 0.18 -12.10 -1.72
CA PHE A 34 1.46 -12.78 -1.78
C PHE A 34 2.59 -11.79 -1.97
N GLY A 35 3.58 -11.81 -1.07
CA GLY A 35 4.76 -10.97 -1.20
C GLY A 35 5.73 -11.48 -2.29
N MET A 36 5.57 -11.02 -3.54
CA MET A 36 6.44 -11.35 -4.68
C MET A 36 7.71 -10.49 -4.73
N GLN A 37 7.62 -9.22 -4.34
CA GLN A 37 8.70 -8.22 -4.31
C GLN A 37 9.31 -7.89 -5.68
N SER A 38 9.99 -8.84 -6.33
CA SER A 38 10.65 -8.68 -7.63
C SER A 38 10.82 -10.04 -8.32
N ALA A 39 10.85 -10.07 -9.65
CA ALA A 39 11.24 -11.25 -10.42
C ALA A 39 12.77 -11.35 -10.64
N ALA A 40 13.51 -10.28 -10.36
CA ALA A 40 14.96 -10.21 -10.56
C ALA A 40 15.71 -10.82 -9.35
N PRO A 41 16.50 -11.91 -9.52
CA PRO A 41 17.16 -12.57 -8.40
C PRO A 41 18.13 -11.69 -7.61
N HIS A 42 18.81 -10.76 -8.27
CA HIS A 42 19.74 -9.86 -7.60
C HIS A 42 19.01 -8.80 -6.74
N VAL A 43 17.83 -8.35 -7.17
CA VAL A 43 16.95 -7.45 -6.40
C VAL A 43 16.44 -8.17 -5.15
N LEU A 44 15.98 -9.41 -5.29
CA LEU A 44 15.54 -10.23 -4.15
C LEU A 44 16.66 -10.45 -3.13
N ALA A 45 17.89 -10.68 -3.58
CA ALA A 45 19.05 -10.82 -2.71
C ALA A 45 19.33 -9.53 -1.90
N THR A 46 19.20 -8.35 -2.52
CA THR A 46 19.33 -7.05 -1.82
C THR A 46 18.24 -6.87 -0.76
N LEU A 47 17.02 -7.35 -1.02
CA LEU A 47 15.90 -7.32 -0.07
C LEU A 47 15.95 -8.42 1.01
N ASP A 48 17.02 -9.22 1.05
CA ASP A 48 17.17 -10.38 1.95
C ASP A 48 16.02 -11.39 1.79
N ARG A 49 15.54 -11.54 0.55
CA ARG A 49 14.47 -12.46 0.17
C ARG A 49 15.05 -13.67 -0.54
N THR A 50 14.68 -14.85 -0.06
CA THR A 50 15.18 -16.14 -0.56
C THR A 50 14.14 -16.92 -1.36
N HIS A 51 12.98 -16.33 -1.65
CA HIS A 51 11.89 -17.06 -2.30
C HIS A 51 12.19 -17.28 -3.79
N ASN A 52 11.82 -18.46 -4.27
CA ASN A 52 11.93 -18.81 -5.68
C ASN A 52 10.74 -18.18 -6.43
N PRO A 53 10.93 -17.39 -7.50
CA PRO A 53 9.84 -16.84 -8.30
C PRO A 53 8.80 -17.88 -8.74
N ALA A 54 9.23 -19.13 -9.02
CA ALA A 54 8.32 -20.22 -9.36
C ALA A 54 7.32 -20.58 -8.23
N ASN A 55 7.65 -20.28 -6.97
CA ASN A 55 6.76 -20.50 -5.84
C ASN A 55 5.61 -19.49 -5.81
N VAL A 56 5.81 -18.26 -6.32
CA VAL A 56 4.74 -17.26 -6.45
C VAL A 56 3.65 -17.79 -7.38
N GLU A 57 4.03 -18.28 -8.56
CA GLU A 57 3.08 -18.83 -9.54
C GLU A 57 2.32 -20.03 -8.95
N ARG A 58 3.04 -20.95 -8.30
CA ARG A 58 2.42 -22.10 -7.62
C ARG A 58 1.43 -21.66 -6.55
N ALA A 59 1.81 -20.71 -5.69
CA ALA A 59 0.96 -20.23 -4.60
C ALA A 59 -0.31 -19.54 -5.13
N VAL A 60 -0.19 -18.70 -6.16
CA VAL A 60 -1.34 -18.06 -6.83
C VAL A 60 -2.27 -19.11 -7.44
N ARG A 61 -1.72 -20.11 -8.14
CA ARG A 61 -2.51 -21.19 -8.73
C ARG A 61 -3.24 -22.01 -7.65
N SER A 62 -2.54 -22.43 -6.60
CA SER A 62 -3.17 -23.18 -5.50
C SER A 62 -4.22 -22.35 -4.77
N ALA A 63 -3.98 -21.06 -4.53
CA ALA A 63 -4.97 -20.16 -3.93
C ALA A 63 -6.23 -20.05 -4.80
N ARG A 64 -6.07 -19.97 -6.12
CA ARG A 64 -7.20 -19.98 -7.06
C ARG A 64 -7.96 -21.31 -7.00
N ASN A 65 -7.25 -22.44 -6.98
CA ASN A 65 -7.84 -23.79 -6.94
C ASN A 65 -8.71 -24.01 -5.69
N VAL A 66 -8.26 -23.57 -4.52
CA VAL A 66 -9.04 -23.68 -3.27
C VAL A 66 -10.16 -22.62 -3.17
N GLY A 67 -10.28 -21.75 -4.18
CA GLY A 67 -11.40 -20.84 -4.33
C GLY A 67 -11.24 -19.48 -3.66
N PHE A 68 -10.03 -18.95 -3.48
CA PHE A 68 -9.87 -17.53 -3.15
C PHE A 68 -10.44 -16.66 -4.28
N SER A 69 -11.37 -15.76 -3.93
CA SER A 69 -12.04 -14.88 -4.89
C SER A 69 -11.20 -13.69 -5.30
N SER A 70 -10.29 -13.22 -4.44
CA SER A 70 -9.40 -12.08 -4.72
C SER A 70 -7.96 -12.42 -4.34
N ILE A 71 -7.07 -12.38 -5.33
CA ILE A 71 -5.65 -12.70 -5.16
C ILE A 71 -4.81 -11.49 -5.57
N SER A 72 -3.92 -11.08 -4.67
CA SER A 72 -2.97 -9.97 -4.83
C SER A 72 -1.54 -10.47 -4.85
N VAL A 73 -0.67 -9.75 -5.56
CA VAL A 73 0.78 -9.83 -5.36
C VAL A 73 1.33 -8.44 -5.02
N ASP A 74 2.28 -8.43 -4.09
CA ASP A 74 2.94 -7.21 -3.62
C ASP A 74 4.35 -7.14 -4.20
N LEU A 75 4.69 -5.99 -4.79
CA LEU A 75 5.96 -5.68 -5.43
C LEU A 75 6.64 -4.51 -4.72
N ILE A 76 7.96 -4.45 -4.80
CA ILE A 76 8.78 -3.35 -4.29
C ILE A 76 9.68 -2.86 -5.42
N TYR A 77 9.65 -1.56 -5.71
CA TYR A 77 10.51 -0.92 -6.71
C TYR A 77 11.46 0.09 -6.06
N GLY A 78 12.51 0.45 -6.79
CA GLY A 78 13.55 1.38 -6.30
C GLY A 78 14.58 0.68 -5.42
N THR A 79 14.73 -0.64 -5.55
CA THR A 79 15.78 -1.35 -4.83
C THR A 79 17.15 -0.96 -5.39
N PRO A 80 18.17 -0.69 -4.55
CA PRO A 80 19.48 -0.32 -5.06
C PRO A 80 20.06 -1.37 -6.02
N GLY A 81 20.44 -0.91 -7.22
CA GLY A 81 20.93 -1.75 -8.31
C GLY A 81 19.83 -2.27 -9.26
N GLU A 82 18.55 -2.06 -8.94
CA GLU A 82 17.42 -2.42 -9.80
C GLU A 82 17.34 -1.47 -11.00
N THR A 83 17.29 -2.03 -12.21
CA THR A 83 17.10 -1.26 -13.45
C THR A 83 15.62 -1.13 -13.81
N LEU A 84 15.29 -0.22 -14.72
CA LEU A 84 13.93 -0.11 -15.25
C LEU A 84 13.51 -1.39 -16.00
N GLU A 85 14.46 -2.09 -16.63
CA GLU A 85 14.25 -3.38 -17.28
C GLU A 85 13.92 -4.49 -16.28
N ASP A 86 14.61 -4.54 -15.13
CA ASP A 86 14.30 -5.49 -14.05
C ASP A 86 12.91 -5.26 -13.47
N TRP A 87 12.56 -3.98 -13.28
CA TRP A 87 11.23 -3.59 -12.82
C TRP A 87 10.15 -3.97 -13.83
N ARG A 88 10.35 -3.68 -15.12
CA ARG A 88 9.45 -4.10 -16.21
C ARG A 88 9.20 -5.61 -16.17
N ALA A 89 10.25 -6.41 -16.11
CA ALA A 89 10.14 -7.86 -16.07
C ALA A 89 9.36 -8.35 -14.84
N SER A 90 9.52 -7.67 -13.69
CA SER A 90 8.79 -7.97 -12.46
C SER A 90 7.30 -7.68 -12.59
N VAL A 91 6.93 -6.53 -13.15
CA VAL A 91 5.52 -6.15 -13.39
C VAL A 91 4.88 -7.08 -14.41
N GLU A 92 5.54 -7.36 -15.54
CA GLU A 92 5.03 -8.28 -16.56
C GLU A 92 4.83 -9.69 -16.00
N SER A 93 5.77 -10.16 -15.16
CA SER A 93 5.64 -11.44 -14.47
C SER A 93 4.42 -11.47 -13.54
N ALA A 94 4.20 -10.41 -12.75
CA ALA A 94 3.04 -10.29 -11.88
C ALA A 94 1.72 -10.29 -12.67
N LEU A 95 1.67 -9.59 -13.79
CA LEU A 95 0.50 -9.53 -14.68
C LEU A 95 0.22 -10.88 -15.35
N ALA A 96 1.26 -11.61 -15.74
CA ALA A 96 1.14 -12.95 -16.32
C ALA A 96 0.47 -13.97 -15.38
N LEU A 97 0.54 -13.75 -14.06
CA LEU A 97 -0.16 -14.55 -13.05
C LEU A 97 -1.68 -14.39 -13.08
N LYS A 98 -2.21 -13.39 -13.82
CA LYS A 98 -3.64 -13.06 -13.91
C LYS A 98 -4.29 -12.83 -12.54
N VAL A 99 -3.54 -12.20 -11.63
CA VAL A 99 -4.02 -11.74 -10.33
C VAL A 99 -5.15 -10.73 -10.49
N ASP A 100 -5.88 -10.48 -9.41
CA ASP A 100 -6.99 -9.51 -9.41
C ASP A 100 -6.55 -8.14 -8.91
N HIS A 101 -5.36 -8.08 -8.30
CA HIS A 101 -4.83 -6.92 -7.63
C HIS A 101 -3.30 -6.94 -7.64
N ILE A 102 -2.68 -5.79 -7.82
CA ILE A 102 -1.23 -5.57 -7.67
C ILE A 102 -1.02 -4.41 -6.71
N SER A 103 -0.16 -4.63 -5.73
CA SER A 103 0.40 -3.58 -4.88
C SER A 103 1.84 -3.33 -5.32
N ALA A 104 2.25 -2.08 -5.55
CA ALA A 104 3.63 -1.72 -5.85
C ALA A 104 4.08 -0.58 -4.94
N TYR A 105 5.05 -0.87 -4.07
CA TYR A 105 5.55 0.07 -3.08
C TYR A 105 6.96 0.55 -3.44
N ALA A 106 7.18 1.85 -3.30
CA ALA A 106 8.52 2.41 -3.28
C ALA A 106 9.30 1.82 -2.09
N LEU A 107 10.55 1.44 -2.30
CA LEU A 107 11.43 1.05 -1.22
C LEU A 107 11.72 2.25 -0.30
N ILE A 108 11.30 2.14 0.96
CA ILE A 108 11.61 3.12 2.00
C ILE A 108 12.77 2.60 2.85
N VAL A 109 13.84 3.39 2.92
CA VAL A 109 15.02 3.06 3.75
C VAL A 109 14.78 3.54 5.18
N GLU A 110 14.30 2.61 6.01
CA GLU A 110 14.03 2.88 7.43
C GLU A 110 15.33 2.95 8.26
N SER A 111 15.38 3.94 9.16
CA SER A 111 16.54 4.11 10.06
C SER A 111 16.71 2.90 10.98
N GLY A 112 17.95 2.43 11.12
CA GLY A 112 18.27 1.26 11.95
C GLY A 112 18.13 -0.09 11.24
N THR A 113 17.72 -0.13 9.97
CA THR A 113 17.73 -1.35 9.18
C THR A 113 19.13 -1.73 8.67
N LYS A 114 19.32 -3.00 8.31
CA LYS A 114 20.55 -3.51 7.67
C LYS A 114 20.88 -2.72 6.40
N LEU A 115 19.86 -2.43 5.59
CA LEU A 115 19.99 -1.64 4.36
C LEU A 115 20.45 -0.21 4.64
N ALA A 116 19.85 0.48 5.61
CA ALA A 116 20.31 1.82 6.03
C ALA A 116 21.77 1.79 6.50
N GLY A 117 22.19 0.73 7.18
CA GLY A 117 23.58 0.51 7.55
C GLY A 117 24.53 0.33 6.36
N GLN A 118 24.13 -0.43 5.35
CA GLN A 118 24.90 -0.65 4.10
C GLN A 118 25.05 0.64 3.29
N ILE A 119 23.95 1.39 3.15
CA ILE A 119 23.95 2.70 2.49
C ILE A 119 24.86 3.69 3.21
N LYS A 120 24.79 3.77 4.55
CA LYS A 120 25.65 4.64 5.35
C LYS A 120 27.14 4.33 5.18
N ARG A 121 27.48 3.06 4.95
CA ARG A 121 28.86 2.61 4.65
C ARG A 121 29.26 2.77 3.19
N LYS A 122 28.34 3.19 2.31
CA LYS A 122 28.50 3.25 0.85
C LYS A 122 28.73 1.88 0.20
N ASP A 123 28.31 0.80 0.86
CA ASP A 123 28.30 -0.54 0.27
C ASP A 123 27.24 -0.63 -0.85
N ILE A 124 26.17 0.17 -0.73
CA ILE A 124 24.99 0.22 -1.60
C ILE A 124 24.59 1.69 -1.80
N SER A 125 24.09 2.06 -2.99
CA SER A 125 23.59 3.41 -3.28
C SER A 125 22.22 3.68 -2.65
N MET A 126 21.87 4.96 -2.47
CA MET A 126 20.48 5.35 -2.20
C MET A 126 19.60 5.04 -3.42
N PRO A 127 18.30 4.80 -3.22
CA PRO A 127 17.32 4.84 -4.30
C PRO A 127 17.39 6.17 -5.06
N ASP A 128 17.13 6.11 -6.36
CA ASP A 128 17.10 7.28 -7.26
C ASP A 128 15.64 7.69 -7.48
N ASP A 129 15.29 8.90 -7.03
CA ASP A 129 13.92 9.42 -7.07
C ASP A 129 13.37 9.54 -8.51
N ASP A 130 14.23 9.92 -9.47
CA ASP A 130 13.81 10.06 -10.88
C ASP A 130 13.55 8.67 -11.50
N LEU A 131 14.41 7.69 -11.22
CA LEU A 131 14.19 6.30 -11.64
C LEU A 131 12.93 5.71 -11.00
N MET A 132 12.68 6.00 -9.72
CA MET A 132 11.48 5.55 -9.02
C MET A 132 10.20 6.17 -9.60
N ALA A 133 10.25 7.42 -10.07
CA ALA A 133 9.16 8.04 -10.80
C ALA A 133 8.87 7.32 -12.13
N ASP A 134 9.92 6.99 -12.90
CA ASP A 134 9.77 6.21 -14.13
C ASP A 134 9.19 4.81 -13.86
N MET A 135 9.66 4.14 -12.79
CA MET A 135 9.13 2.84 -12.37
C MET A 135 7.65 2.91 -11.97
N TYR A 136 7.23 3.96 -11.27
CA TYR A 136 5.84 4.18 -10.91
C TYR A 136 4.94 4.36 -12.14
N LEU A 137 5.35 5.21 -13.08
CA LEU A 137 4.61 5.44 -14.32
C LEU A 137 4.53 4.16 -15.18
N LEU A 138 5.60 3.36 -15.18
CA LEU A 138 5.63 2.08 -15.89
C LEU A 138 4.59 1.09 -15.35
N VAL A 139 4.54 0.88 -14.02
CA VAL A 139 3.56 -0.05 -13.45
C VAL A 139 2.14 0.45 -13.66
N ASP A 140 1.91 1.76 -13.59
CA ASP A 140 0.59 2.34 -13.85
C ASP A 140 0.12 2.08 -15.30
N SER A 141 0.99 2.27 -16.29
CA SER A 141 0.67 2.00 -17.71
C SER A 141 0.37 0.52 -17.95
N LEU A 142 1.29 -0.37 -17.52
CA LEU A 142 1.16 -1.81 -17.76
C LEU A 142 -0.05 -2.42 -17.04
N ALA A 143 -0.36 -1.94 -15.82
CA ALA A 143 -1.55 -2.35 -15.09
C ALA A 143 -2.82 -1.95 -15.85
N GLN A 144 -2.91 -0.71 -16.33
CA GLN A 144 -4.07 -0.22 -17.11
C GLN A 144 -4.26 -0.99 -18.42
N GLU A 145 -3.17 -1.23 -19.16
CA GLU A 145 -3.19 -2.02 -20.40
C GLU A 145 -3.67 -3.46 -20.16
N SER A 146 -3.42 -3.99 -18.96
CA SER A 146 -3.83 -5.33 -18.53
C SER A 146 -5.22 -5.37 -17.87
N GLY A 147 -5.94 -4.25 -17.84
CA GLY A 147 -7.30 -4.15 -17.29
C GLY A 147 -7.37 -3.97 -15.77
N LEU A 148 -6.26 -3.65 -15.10
CA LEU A 148 -6.23 -3.23 -13.71
C LEU A 148 -6.32 -1.70 -13.63
N SER A 149 -7.17 -1.19 -12.76
CA SER A 149 -7.34 0.25 -12.54
C SER A 149 -6.70 0.67 -11.24
N TRP A 150 -5.97 1.79 -11.29
CA TRP A 150 -5.53 2.51 -10.10
C TRP A 150 -6.75 2.88 -9.24
N TYR A 151 -6.65 2.67 -7.93
CA TYR A 151 -7.66 3.11 -6.97
C TYR A 151 -7.07 3.84 -5.76
N GLU A 152 -5.81 3.59 -5.40
CA GLU A 152 -5.04 4.41 -4.46
C GLU A 152 -3.54 4.35 -4.79
N LEU A 153 -2.73 5.24 -4.21
CA LEU A 153 -1.35 5.55 -4.67
C LEU A 153 -0.48 4.34 -5.04
N SER A 154 -0.53 3.23 -4.32
CA SER A 154 0.34 2.07 -4.51
C SER A 154 -0.40 0.83 -5.03
N ASN A 155 -1.67 0.92 -5.45
CA ASN A 155 -2.50 -0.25 -5.72
C ASN A 155 -3.39 -0.10 -6.96
N TRP A 156 -3.44 -1.20 -7.73
CA TRP A 156 -4.25 -1.37 -8.93
C TRP A 156 -5.06 -2.67 -8.81
N SER A 157 -6.31 -2.66 -9.28
CA SER A 157 -7.16 -3.85 -9.19
C SER A 157 -8.17 -3.93 -10.32
N LYS A 158 -8.71 -5.14 -10.53
CA LYS A 158 -9.95 -5.31 -11.31
C LYS A 158 -11.10 -4.72 -10.49
N PRO A 159 -12.17 -4.20 -11.14
CA PRO A 159 -13.34 -3.70 -10.43
C PRO A 159 -13.89 -4.72 -9.43
N GLY A 160 -14.06 -4.31 -8.17
CA GLY A 160 -14.57 -5.16 -7.09
C GLY A 160 -13.49 -5.97 -6.35
N HIS A 161 -12.22 -5.82 -6.71
CA HIS A 161 -11.08 -6.47 -6.04
C HIS A 161 -10.17 -5.47 -5.31
N GLU A 162 -10.60 -4.23 -5.15
CA GLU A 162 -9.91 -3.23 -4.35
C GLU A 162 -9.77 -3.71 -2.90
N SER A 163 -8.60 -3.50 -2.28
CA SER A 163 -8.40 -3.82 -0.85
C SER A 163 -9.27 -2.92 0.01
N ARG A 164 -10.34 -3.47 0.62
CA ARG A 164 -11.19 -2.70 1.54
C ARG A 164 -10.45 -2.32 2.80
N HIS A 165 -9.48 -3.14 3.21
CA HIS A 165 -8.54 -2.79 4.27
C HIS A 165 -7.78 -1.49 3.94
N ASN A 166 -7.17 -1.38 2.76
CA ASN A 166 -6.41 -0.18 2.36
C ASN A 166 -7.34 1.04 2.23
N ILE A 167 -8.51 0.86 1.62
CA ILE A 167 -9.51 1.92 1.46
C ILE A 167 -9.98 2.46 2.83
N ALA A 168 -10.11 1.60 3.85
CA ALA A 168 -10.53 2.03 5.18
C ALA A 168 -9.55 3.04 5.79
N TYR A 169 -8.24 2.84 5.64
CA TYR A 169 -7.23 3.80 6.08
C TYR A 169 -7.35 5.13 5.34
N TRP A 170 -7.48 5.09 4.01
CA TRP A 170 -7.58 6.32 3.22
C TRP A 170 -8.89 7.10 3.42
N LYS A 171 -9.94 6.42 3.86
CA LYS A 171 -11.21 7.04 4.28
C LYS A 171 -11.22 7.46 5.75
N ASN A 172 -10.11 7.31 6.46
CA ASN A 172 -10.00 7.55 7.91
C ASN A 172 -11.09 6.83 8.73
N ALA A 173 -11.52 5.65 8.26
CA ALA A 173 -12.59 4.87 8.88
C ALA A 173 -12.08 4.16 10.13
N ASN A 174 -12.93 3.91 11.12
CA ASN A 174 -12.56 3.28 12.39
C ASN A 174 -12.01 1.85 12.25
N TRP A 175 -10.97 1.53 13.02
CA TRP A 175 -10.21 0.28 12.93
C TRP A 175 -9.51 -0.04 14.24
N TRP A 176 -9.41 -1.33 14.52
CA TRP A 176 -8.78 -1.87 15.72
C TRP A 176 -7.62 -2.77 15.35
N GLY A 177 -6.44 -2.43 15.87
CA GLY A 177 -5.24 -3.24 15.78
C GLY A 177 -5.09 -4.16 16.98
N LEU A 178 -4.95 -5.45 16.72
CA LEU A 178 -4.68 -6.47 17.72
C LEU A 178 -3.27 -7.04 17.52
N GLY A 179 -2.56 -7.29 18.62
CA GLY A 179 -1.20 -7.83 18.61
C GLY A 179 -0.10 -6.79 18.88
N PRO A 180 1.15 -7.25 18.99
CA PRO A 180 2.31 -6.41 19.28
C PRO A 180 2.52 -5.35 18.20
N GLY A 181 2.70 -4.10 18.60
CA GLY A 181 2.92 -2.97 17.68
C GLY A 181 1.70 -2.54 16.85
N ALA A 182 0.57 -3.24 16.95
CA ALA A 182 -0.63 -2.92 16.17
C ALA A 182 -1.17 -1.53 16.53
N HIS A 183 -1.57 -0.77 15.49
CA HIS A 183 -2.13 0.57 15.60
C HIS A 183 -3.65 0.52 15.44
N SER A 184 -4.34 1.45 16.08
CA SER A 184 -5.80 1.59 16.00
C SER A 184 -6.17 3.06 15.87
N HIS A 185 -7.34 3.33 15.29
CA HIS A 185 -8.03 4.56 15.59
C HIS A 185 -9.54 4.44 15.60
N LEU A 186 -10.13 5.22 16.50
CA LEU A 186 -11.54 5.30 16.74
C LEU A 186 -11.92 6.75 17.01
N ASP A 187 -12.72 7.33 16.12
CA ASP A 187 -13.33 8.66 16.27
C ASP A 187 -12.33 9.75 16.69
N GLY A 188 -11.20 9.84 15.99
CA GLY A 188 -10.16 10.84 16.25
C GLY A 188 -9.22 10.50 17.41
N VAL A 189 -9.27 9.28 17.93
CA VAL A 189 -8.33 8.77 18.95
C VAL A 189 -7.43 7.72 18.32
N ARG A 190 -6.10 7.91 18.39
CA ARG A 190 -5.10 6.93 17.96
C ARG A 190 -4.38 6.31 19.13
N TRP A 191 -4.03 5.04 18.99
CA TRP A 191 -3.14 4.37 19.94
C TRP A 191 -2.43 3.20 19.28
N PHE A 192 -1.34 2.78 19.90
CA PHE A 192 -0.64 1.56 19.49
C PHE A 192 -0.21 0.71 20.67
N ASN A 193 -0.18 -0.59 20.43
CA ASN A 193 0.26 -1.57 21.43
C ASN A 193 1.78 -1.58 21.53
N VAL A 194 2.31 -1.99 22.68
CA VAL A 194 3.74 -2.25 22.87
C VAL A 194 4.29 -3.15 21.75
N LYS A 195 5.43 -2.77 21.16
CA LYS A 195 6.02 -3.45 19.99
C LYS A 195 6.59 -4.83 20.33
N HIS A 196 7.15 -4.98 21.53
CA HIS A 196 7.86 -6.22 21.90
C HIS A 196 6.88 -7.35 22.25
N PRO A 197 6.89 -8.50 21.54
CA PRO A 197 5.90 -9.57 21.72
C PRO A 197 5.78 -10.10 23.15
N ASN A 198 6.90 -10.26 23.87
CA ASN A 198 6.86 -10.75 25.25
C ASN A 198 6.24 -9.73 26.21
N VAL A 199 6.43 -8.43 25.98
CA VAL A 199 5.85 -7.38 26.83
C VAL A 199 4.34 -7.33 26.59
N TYR A 200 3.93 -7.35 25.31
CA TYR A 200 2.52 -7.46 24.93
C TYR A 200 1.84 -8.66 25.61
N LYS A 201 2.46 -9.83 25.49
CA LYS A 201 1.99 -11.08 26.09
C LYS A 201 1.81 -10.94 27.61
N SER A 202 2.84 -10.50 28.32
CA SER A 202 2.79 -10.36 29.79
C SER A 202 1.70 -9.38 30.24
N SER A 203 1.56 -8.23 29.57
CA SER A 203 0.49 -7.27 29.86
C SER A 203 -0.89 -7.92 29.82
N LEU A 204 -1.17 -8.71 28.77
CA LEU A 204 -2.45 -9.40 28.63
C LEU A 204 -2.69 -10.45 29.73
N PHE A 205 -1.70 -11.28 30.05
CA PHE A 205 -1.83 -12.30 31.09
C PHE A 205 -1.98 -11.71 32.50
N GLU A 206 -1.51 -10.49 32.71
CA GLU A 206 -1.70 -9.73 33.96
C GLU A 206 -3.01 -8.92 33.99
N GLY A 207 -3.85 -9.00 32.95
CA GLY A 207 -5.10 -8.22 32.85
C GLY A 207 -4.87 -6.72 32.65
N LYS A 208 -3.68 -6.31 32.20
CA LYS A 208 -3.32 -4.91 31.93
C LYS A 208 -3.51 -4.58 30.45
N SER A 209 -3.83 -3.31 30.18
CA SER A 209 -3.89 -2.80 28.81
C SER A 209 -2.50 -2.88 28.15
N PRO A 210 -2.39 -3.40 26.91
CA PRO A 210 -1.13 -3.42 26.15
C PRO A 210 -0.84 -2.10 25.42
N ILE A 211 -1.70 -1.09 25.55
CA ILE A 211 -1.54 0.22 24.92
C ILE A 211 -0.26 0.89 25.44
N HIS A 212 0.64 1.24 24.54
CA HIS A 212 1.88 1.94 24.87
C HIS A 212 1.67 3.45 24.93
N GLU A 213 1.05 4.00 23.88
CA GLU A 213 0.81 5.44 23.75
C GLU A 213 -0.56 5.66 23.10
N ARG A 214 -1.16 6.81 23.43
CA ARG A 214 -2.48 7.24 22.95
C ARG A 214 -2.44 8.75 22.72
N GLU A 215 -3.04 9.18 21.62
CA GLU A 215 -3.29 10.59 21.33
C GLU A 215 -4.77 10.82 20.99
N ILE A 216 -5.23 12.06 21.22
CA ILE A 216 -6.52 12.56 20.77
C ILE A 216 -6.21 13.64 19.74
N LEU A 217 -6.70 13.46 18.51
CA LEU A 217 -6.45 14.39 17.42
C LEU A 217 -7.18 15.71 17.68
N THR A 218 -6.48 16.80 17.41
CA THR A 218 -7.06 18.14 17.41
C THR A 218 -7.97 18.33 16.19
N PRO A 219 -8.92 19.29 16.24
CA PRO A 219 -9.74 19.62 15.08
C PRO A 219 -8.92 19.98 13.82
N SER A 220 -7.74 20.60 13.98
CA SER A 220 -6.85 20.91 12.87
C SER A 220 -6.28 19.64 12.23
N GLN A 221 -5.78 18.70 13.04
CA GLN A 221 -5.26 17.41 12.54
C GLN A 221 -6.34 16.62 11.80
N ILE A 222 -7.58 16.61 12.32
CA ILE A 222 -8.71 15.95 11.67
C ILE A 222 -9.02 16.61 10.31
N ALA A 223 -8.97 17.95 10.25
CA ALA A 223 -9.16 18.68 8.99
C ALA A 223 -8.05 18.38 7.97
N ASP A 224 -6.79 18.35 8.41
CA ASP A 224 -5.64 18.01 7.57
C ASP A 224 -5.73 16.58 7.03
N GLU A 225 -6.18 15.63 7.85
CA GLU A 225 -6.41 14.25 7.43
C GLU A 225 -7.53 14.11 6.41
N GLY A 226 -8.53 14.99 6.47
CA GLY A 226 -9.58 15.13 5.45
C GLY A 226 -9.06 15.54 4.07
N ILE A 227 -7.78 15.90 3.96
CA ILE A 227 -7.07 16.17 2.71
C ILE A 227 -6.00 15.11 2.47
N MET A 228 -5.12 14.91 3.46
CA MET A 228 -3.96 14.03 3.38
C MET A 228 -4.36 12.60 2.97
N LEU A 229 -5.39 12.03 3.58
CA LEU A 229 -5.76 10.64 3.30
C LEU A 229 -6.49 10.49 1.95
N PRO A 230 -7.60 11.22 1.68
CA PRO A 230 -8.39 10.98 0.47
C PRO A 230 -7.75 11.43 -0.85
N ILE A 231 -6.81 12.40 -0.84
CA ILE A 231 -6.12 12.81 -2.08
C ILE A 231 -5.34 11.66 -2.74
N ARG A 232 -4.99 10.64 -1.96
CA ARG A 232 -4.23 9.46 -2.40
C ARG A 232 -5.10 8.43 -3.11
N MET A 233 -6.42 8.59 -3.06
CA MET A 233 -7.38 7.71 -3.73
C MET A 233 -7.82 8.28 -5.08
N ARG A 234 -8.28 7.41 -5.96
CA ARG A 234 -8.88 7.80 -7.24
C ARG A 234 -10.14 8.63 -7.04
N GLU A 235 -10.97 8.37 -6.04
CA GLU A 235 -12.14 9.21 -5.76
C GLU A 235 -11.78 10.66 -5.45
N GLY A 236 -10.56 10.89 -4.94
CA GLY A 236 -10.04 12.21 -4.66
C GLY A 236 -10.83 12.96 -3.58
N ILE A 237 -10.84 14.29 -3.67
CA ILE A 237 -11.50 15.17 -2.71
C ILE A 237 -12.57 16.00 -3.41
N LEU A 238 -13.78 16.03 -2.85
CA LEU A 238 -14.80 16.96 -3.32
C LEU A 238 -14.34 18.40 -3.05
N ARG A 239 -14.30 19.23 -4.09
CA ARG A 239 -13.83 20.63 -4.02
C ARG A 239 -14.59 21.46 -2.99
N LYS A 240 -15.88 21.17 -2.78
CA LYS A 240 -16.71 21.82 -1.74
C LYS A 240 -16.23 21.56 -0.30
N ASN A 241 -15.43 20.52 -0.09
CA ASN A 241 -14.83 20.20 1.21
C ASN A 241 -13.51 20.95 1.44
N LEU A 242 -13.00 21.66 0.43
CA LEU A 242 -11.81 22.49 0.52
C LEU A 242 -12.20 23.94 0.79
N SER A 243 -11.48 24.60 1.71
CA SER A 243 -11.59 26.03 1.94
C SER A 243 -11.17 26.84 0.69
N GLN A 244 -11.53 28.12 0.65
CA GLN A 244 -11.12 28.99 -0.47
C GLN A 244 -9.59 29.07 -0.62
N VAL A 245 -8.85 29.06 0.50
CA VAL A 245 -7.38 29.08 0.49
C VAL A 245 -6.84 27.77 -0.10
N GLN A 246 -7.36 26.63 0.34
CA GLN A 246 -6.99 25.31 -0.20
C GLN A 246 -7.29 25.21 -1.70
N GLN A 247 -8.42 25.72 -2.15
CA GLN A 247 -8.74 25.73 -3.58
C GLN A 247 -7.76 26.60 -4.37
N SER A 248 -7.42 27.79 -3.87
CA SER A 248 -6.41 28.66 -4.49
C SER A 248 -5.04 27.99 -4.55
N ASN A 249 -4.64 27.27 -3.50
CA ASN A 249 -3.37 26.53 -3.45
C ASN A 249 -3.36 25.33 -4.41
N ALA A 250 -4.51 24.77 -4.78
CA ALA A 250 -4.63 23.70 -5.76
C ALA A 250 -4.52 24.19 -7.22
N GLU A 251 -4.88 25.44 -7.52
CA GLU A 251 -4.91 25.95 -8.91
C GLU A 251 -3.58 25.86 -9.68
N PRO A 252 -2.39 26.13 -9.08
CA PRO A 252 -1.12 25.93 -9.78
C PRO A 252 -0.93 24.47 -10.25
N TYR A 253 -1.45 23.51 -9.49
CA TYR A 253 -1.34 22.08 -9.78
C TYR A 253 -2.33 21.61 -10.86
N THR A 254 -3.46 22.29 -11.04
CA THR A 254 -4.35 22.05 -12.18
C THR A 254 -3.73 22.58 -13.48
N ARG A 255 -3.14 23.78 -13.44
CA ARG A 255 -2.49 24.41 -14.62
C ARG A 255 -1.24 23.65 -15.08
N SER A 256 -0.52 23.03 -14.14
CA SER A 256 0.66 22.22 -14.43
C SER A 256 0.36 20.74 -14.73
N GLY A 257 -0.92 20.33 -14.72
CA GLY A 257 -1.33 18.97 -15.08
C GLY A 257 -1.10 17.91 -13.99
N HIS A 258 -0.86 18.30 -12.74
CA HIS A 258 -0.75 17.38 -11.61
C HIS A 258 -2.13 17.04 -11.01
N ILE A 259 -3.08 17.96 -11.09
CA ILE A 259 -4.49 17.71 -10.78
C ILE A 259 -5.26 17.67 -12.11
N ASP A 260 -6.14 16.68 -12.25
CA ASP A 260 -6.97 16.51 -13.44
C ASP A 260 -7.91 17.72 -13.62
N LEU A 261 -7.74 18.43 -14.74
CA LEU A 261 -8.46 19.67 -15.02
C LEU A 261 -9.96 19.45 -15.25
N GLU A 262 -10.33 18.33 -15.88
CA GLU A 262 -11.74 18.00 -16.15
C GLU A 262 -12.46 17.68 -14.83
N LYS A 263 -11.85 16.83 -13.99
CA LYS A 263 -12.37 16.51 -12.65
C LYS A 263 -12.45 17.74 -11.78
N TRP A 264 -11.45 18.62 -11.84
CA TRP A 264 -11.46 19.87 -11.11
C TRP A 264 -12.64 20.77 -11.51
N GLY A 265 -12.94 20.86 -12.82
CA GLY A 265 -14.12 21.55 -13.35
C GLY A 265 -15.44 20.90 -12.92
N GLN A 266 -15.47 19.58 -12.74
CA GLN A 266 -16.60 18.81 -12.21
C GLN A 266 -16.73 18.89 -10.68
N GLY A 267 -15.81 19.59 -9.99
CA GLY A 267 -15.85 19.79 -8.55
C GLY A 267 -15.12 18.73 -7.73
N THR A 268 -14.16 18.01 -8.32
CA THR A 268 -13.34 17.00 -7.64
C THR A 268 -11.85 17.25 -7.89
N LEU A 269 -11.06 17.28 -6.82
CA LEU A 269 -9.61 17.21 -6.88
C LEU A 269 -9.20 15.73 -7.03
N GLN A 270 -8.71 15.36 -8.21
CA GLN A 270 -8.15 14.04 -8.50
C GLN A 270 -6.74 14.21 -9.07
N LEU A 271 -5.77 13.41 -8.60
CA LEU A 271 -4.41 13.46 -9.10
C LEU A 271 -4.30 12.76 -10.47
N THR A 272 -3.50 13.33 -11.36
CA THR A 272 -3.05 12.67 -12.60
C THR A 272 -1.91 11.68 -12.30
N PRO A 273 -1.43 10.85 -13.25
CA PRO A 273 -0.19 10.09 -13.07
C PRO A 273 0.98 10.92 -12.55
N GLN A 274 1.17 12.12 -13.10
CA GLN A 274 2.23 13.03 -12.66
C GLN A 274 1.95 13.62 -11.28
N GLY A 275 0.69 13.92 -10.96
CA GLY A 275 0.32 14.38 -9.62
C GLY A 275 0.58 13.36 -8.51
N ARG A 276 0.41 12.07 -8.81
CA ARG A 276 0.65 10.97 -7.85
C ARG A 276 2.11 10.89 -7.41
N LEU A 277 3.05 11.21 -8.30
CA LEU A 277 4.49 11.26 -7.99
C LEU A 277 4.85 12.32 -6.95
N ILE A 278 4.08 13.41 -6.87
CA ILE A 278 4.34 14.52 -5.96
C ILE A 278 3.19 14.76 -4.98
N ALA A 279 2.39 13.72 -4.69
CA ALA A 279 1.20 13.83 -3.85
C ALA A 279 1.49 14.46 -2.49
N ASP A 280 2.62 14.11 -1.86
CA ASP A 280 3.03 14.65 -0.56
C ASP A 280 3.35 16.14 -0.60
N ARG A 281 3.93 16.62 -1.71
CA ARG A 281 4.15 18.06 -1.92
C ARG A 281 2.82 18.78 -2.05
N ILE A 282 1.88 18.23 -2.82
CA ILE A 282 0.55 18.84 -2.99
C ILE A 282 -0.17 18.88 -1.65
N VAL A 283 -0.15 17.79 -0.87
CA VAL A 283 -0.71 17.76 0.49
C VAL A 283 -0.15 18.88 1.35
N ARG A 284 1.19 19.02 1.38
CA ARG A 284 1.87 20.02 2.21
C ARG A 284 1.43 21.46 1.89
N GLU A 285 1.10 21.77 0.64
CA GLU A 285 0.61 23.09 0.24
C GLU A 285 -0.89 23.29 0.53
N LEU A 286 -1.66 22.20 0.71
CA LEU A 286 -3.10 22.27 0.97
C LEU A 286 -3.43 22.26 2.47
N VAL A 287 -2.65 21.56 3.29
CA VAL A 287 -2.80 21.61 4.76
C VAL A 287 -2.27 22.94 5.29
N VAL A 288 -2.87 23.46 6.36
CA VAL A 288 -2.62 24.82 6.89
C VAL A 288 -2.24 24.76 8.36
#